data_AF-A0A970T9Z9-F1
#
_entry.id   AF-A0A970T9Z9-F1
#
_cell.length_a   1.000
_cell.length_b   1.000
_cell.length_c   1.000
_cell.angle_alpha   90.00
_cell.angle_beta   90.00
_cell.angle_gamma   90.00
#
_symmetry.space_group_name_H-M   'P 1'
#
loop_
_entity.id
_entity.type
_entity.pdbx_description
1 polymer ?
#
loop_
_entity_poly.entity_id
_entity_poly.type
_entity_poly.pdbx_seq_one_letter_code
_entity_poly.pdbx_strand_id
1 'polypeptide(L)'
;IYRKQEAYKTHASMSPDKMELLAMENSNILATFIEGNGVVHDLILRDTNTDHLIPSPYPFGWVWYAFGAGWRVEEISEAGDRVWARVVGKHPVDGTPLVMTWSLNEGDNHITIDIDTGEAGPVSSAFYMMSRIGLDGVGERSIWPTADGLQELKWRGGRRDVPVTDLSEGWMAVQDDVTGQTFGCLFDFPTLQSVSVRPGDNNFNYMVFQPNPEVPIGDITFALSATSGGVERVQELYQKLGFQWSH
;
A
#
# COMPACT_ATOMS: atom_id res chain seq x y z
N ILE A 1 -1.56 -15.48 -11.91
CA ILE A 1 -0.44 -15.31 -10.95
C ILE A 1 0.76 -16.04 -11.52
N TYR A 2 1.96 -15.49 -11.41
CA TYR A 2 3.20 -16.17 -11.80
C TYR A 2 4.38 -15.68 -10.97
N ARG A 3 5.51 -16.38 -11.05
CA ARG A 3 6.76 -15.99 -10.37
C ARG A 3 7.71 -15.37 -11.36
N LYS A 4 8.36 -14.27 -10.97
CA LYS A 4 9.45 -13.65 -11.75
C LYS A 4 10.66 -13.39 -10.88
N GLN A 5 11.83 -13.43 -11.51
CA GLN A 5 13.09 -13.01 -10.92
C GLN A 5 13.36 -11.57 -11.38
N GLU A 6 13.42 -10.63 -10.45
CA GLU A 6 13.73 -9.23 -10.74
C GLU A 6 15.13 -8.89 -10.21
N ALA A 7 15.96 -8.29 -11.06
CA ALA A 7 17.25 -7.79 -10.64
C ALA A 7 17.06 -6.62 -9.67
N TYR A 8 17.90 -6.55 -8.63
CA TYR A 8 17.82 -5.45 -7.68
C TYR A 8 18.07 -4.10 -8.37
N LYS A 9 17.10 -3.18 -8.26
CA LYS A 9 17.13 -1.86 -8.90
C LYS A 9 17.94 -0.79 -8.13
N THR A 10 18.64 -1.09 -7.03
CA THR A 10 19.36 -0.07 -6.23
C THR A 10 20.81 -0.42 -5.87
N HIS A 11 21.56 0.61 -5.45
CA HIS A 11 22.99 0.61 -5.13
C HIS A 11 23.40 -0.14 -3.84
N ALA A 12 22.49 -0.84 -3.17
CA ALA A 12 22.83 -1.57 -1.95
C ALA A 12 23.57 -2.86 -2.31
N SER A 13 24.73 -3.08 -1.70
CA SER A 13 25.55 -4.28 -1.82
C SER A 13 24.87 -5.50 -1.18
N MET A 14 23.75 -5.95 -1.75
CA MET A 14 23.05 -7.15 -1.31
C MET A 14 23.40 -8.34 -2.21
N SER A 15 23.50 -9.51 -1.60
CA SER A 15 23.54 -10.82 -2.26
C SER A 15 22.37 -11.61 -1.70
N PRO A 16 21.46 -12.18 -2.51
CA PRO A 16 21.53 -12.41 -3.97
C PRO A 16 21.48 -11.14 -4.85
N ASP A 17 21.67 -11.28 -6.16
CA ASP A 17 21.61 -10.24 -7.21
C ASP A 17 20.21 -10.07 -7.84
N LYS A 18 19.30 -10.98 -7.50
CA LYS A 18 17.89 -10.96 -7.89
C LYS A 18 16.99 -11.33 -6.72
N MET A 19 15.77 -10.80 -6.75
CA MET A 19 14.70 -11.13 -5.82
C MET A 19 13.66 -11.98 -6.55
N GLU A 20 13.19 -13.04 -5.89
CA GLU A 20 11.99 -13.75 -6.34
C GLU A 20 10.75 -12.96 -5.94
N LEU A 21 9.92 -12.63 -6.93
CA LEU A 21 8.69 -11.89 -6.75
C LEU A 21 7.51 -12.74 -7.21
N LEU A 22 6.44 -12.71 -6.41
CA LEU A 22 5.13 -13.14 -6.87
C LEU A 22 4.51 -11.99 -7.67
N ALA A 23 3.91 -12.29 -8.81
CA ALA A 23 3.24 -11.33 -9.67
C ALA A 23 1.75 -11.66 -9.80
N MET A 24 0.90 -10.66 -9.60
CA MET A 24 -0.52 -10.68 -9.91
C MET A 24 -0.78 -9.59 -10.95
N GLU A 25 -1.36 -9.98 -12.09
CA GLU A 25 -1.65 -9.03 -13.16
C GLU A 25 -3.03 -9.29 -13.78
N ASN A 26 -3.59 -8.22 -14.33
CA ASN A 26 -4.76 -8.24 -15.21
C ASN A 26 -4.53 -7.25 -16.36
N SER A 27 -5.58 -6.84 -17.08
CA SER A 27 -5.44 -5.88 -18.18
C SER A 27 -4.99 -4.47 -17.75
N ASN A 28 -5.21 -4.11 -16.48
CA ASN A 28 -5.10 -2.73 -15.99
C ASN A 28 -3.86 -2.52 -15.12
N ILE A 29 -3.51 -3.48 -14.27
CA ILE A 29 -2.36 -3.38 -13.36
C ILE A 29 -1.52 -4.65 -13.31
N LEU A 30 -0.26 -4.47 -12.90
CA LEU A 30 0.63 -5.53 -12.45
C LEU A 30 1.13 -5.16 -11.04
N ALA A 31 0.77 -5.97 -10.05
CA ALA A 31 1.27 -5.87 -8.69
C ALA A 31 2.30 -6.97 -8.44
N THR A 32 3.40 -6.63 -7.76
CA THR A 32 4.43 -7.60 -7.40
C THR A 32 4.72 -7.59 -5.91
N PHE A 33 5.08 -8.75 -5.36
CA PHE A 33 5.15 -8.97 -3.92
C PHE A 33 6.44 -9.68 -3.51
N ILE A 34 6.96 -9.29 -2.35
CA ILE A 34 8.03 -10.00 -1.63
C ILE A 34 7.36 -10.91 -0.60
N GLU A 35 7.13 -12.16 -0.96
CA GLU A 35 6.34 -13.11 -0.16
C GLU A 35 6.88 -13.28 1.27
N GLY A 36 8.21 -13.44 1.41
CA GLY A 36 8.86 -13.63 2.72
C GLY A 36 8.75 -12.42 3.67
N ASN A 37 8.44 -11.25 3.11
CA ASN A 37 8.35 -9.99 3.86
C ASN A 37 6.91 -9.47 3.97
N GLY A 38 5.93 -10.08 3.28
CA GLY A 38 4.55 -9.58 3.28
C GLY A 38 4.44 -8.18 2.66
N VAL A 39 5.24 -7.89 1.63
CA VAL A 39 5.39 -6.54 1.05
C VAL A 39 4.85 -6.48 -0.35
N VAL A 40 4.08 -5.44 -0.67
CA VAL A 40 3.80 -5.06 -2.06
C VAL A 40 4.98 -4.23 -2.56
N HIS A 41 5.78 -4.83 -3.43
CA HIS A 41 7.03 -4.28 -3.97
C HIS A 41 6.77 -3.24 -5.05
N ASP A 42 5.85 -3.54 -5.96
CA ASP A 42 5.58 -2.72 -7.13
C ASP A 42 4.10 -2.74 -7.47
N LEU A 43 3.62 -1.63 -8.04
CA LEU A 43 2.30 -1.49 -8.62
C LEU A 43 2.43 -0.71 -9.91
N ILE A 44 2.26 -1.41 -11.02
CA ILE A 44 2.46 -0.89 -12.37
C ILE A 44 1.09 -0.68 -13.00
N LEU A 45 0.88 0.51 -13.54
CA LEU A 45 -0.25 0.79 -14.40
C LEU A 45 0.08 0.31 -15.83
N ARG A 46 -0.72 -0.60 -16.37
CA ARG A 46 -0.40 -1.35 -17.61
C ARG A 46 -0.44 -0.51 -18.88
N ASP A 47 -1.32 0.47 -18.97
CA ASP A 47 -1.50 1.30 -20.18
C ASP A 47 -0.29 2.25 -20.39
N THR A 48 0.29 2.76 -19.31
CA THR A 48 1.46 3.64 -19.32
C THR A 48 2.77 2.92 -19.01
N ASN A 49 2.70 1.69 -18.49
CA ASN A 49 3.83 0.92 -17.98
C ASN A 49 4.68 1.72 -16.98
N THR A 50 4.02 2.50 -16.12
CA THR A 50 4.64 3.36 -15.10
C THR A 50 4.47 2.74 -13.72
N ASP A 51 5.60 2.60 -13.00
CA ASP A 51 5.64 2.19 -11.60
C ASP A 51 5.05 3.30 -10.72
N HIS A 52 4.11 2.96 -9.81
CA HIS A 52 3.52 3.90 -8.84
C HIS A 52 4.06 3.68 -7.42
N LEU A 53 4.66 2.51 -7.18
CA LEU A 53 5.46 2.22 -5.99
C LEU A 53 6.94 2.23 -6.36
N ILE A 54 7.81 2.26 -5.37
CA ILE A 54 9.26 2.21 -5.60
C ILE A 54 9.76 0.77 -5.51
N PRO A 55 10.17 0.17 -6.63
CA PRO A 55 10.81 -1.13 -6.60
C PRO A 55 12.23 -1.02 -6.03
N SER A 56 12.50 -1.69 -4.91
CA SER A 56 13.81 -1.70 -4.24
C SER A 56 14.16 -3.03 -3.55
N PRO A 57 15.46 -3.37 -3.40
CA PRO A 57 15.94 -4.46 -2.53
C PRO A 57 15.49 -4.34 -1.08
N TYR A 58 15.44 -3.10 -0.59
CA TYR A 58 14.85 -2.81 0.70
C TYR A 58 13.33 -2.84 0.50
N PRO A 59 12.53 -3.30 1.47
CA PRO A 59 11.08 -3.26 1.34
C PRO A 59 10.63 -1.79 1.22
N PHE A 60 10.59 -1.29 0.00
CA PHE A 60 9.95 -0.06 -0.43
C PHE A 60 8.69 -0.50 -1.21
N GLY A 61 7.64 0.33 -1.14
CA GLY A 61 6.27 -0.05 -1.49
C GLY A 61 5.36 0.00 -0.25
N TRP A 62 4.32 -0.85 -0.20
CA TRP A 62 3.50 -1.02 1.01
C TRP A 62 4.13 -2.09 1.92
N VAL A 63 4.41 -1.71 3.17
CA VAL A 63 5.19 -2.50 4.12
C VAL A 63 4.62 -2.37 5.51
N TRP A 64 4.48 -3.50 6.18
CA TRP A 64 4.28 -3.52 7.62
C TRP A 64 5.60 -3.79 8.35
N TYR A 65 6.26 -2.72 8.82
CA TYR A 65 7.55 -2.83 9.52
C TYR A 65 7.34 -3.15 11.00
N ALA A 66 7.07 -4.42 11.32
CA ALA A 66 7.54 -5.07 12.56
C ALA A 66 7.07 -6.52 12.65
N PHE A 67 7.78 -7.44 11.99
CA PHE A 67 7.57 -8.86 12.27
C PHE A 67 8.87 -9.67 12.24
N GLY A 68 9.36 -10.00 13.44
CA GLY A 68 10.51 -10.89 13.63
C GLY A 68 10.24 -12.36 13.26
N ALA A 69 9.02 -12.72 12.84
CA ALA A 69 8.63 -14.09 12.50
C ALA A 69 8.67 -14.41 11.00
N GLY A 70 8.87 -13.41 10.13
CA GLY A 70 8.75 -13.56 8.68
C GLY A 70 7.32 -13.89 8.23
N TRP A 71 7.03 -13.68 6.95
CA TRP A 71 5.80 -14.12 6.32
C TRP A 71 6.07 -15.40 5.53
N ARG A 72 5.08 -16.29 5.46
CA ARG A 72 5.15 -17.48 4.59
C ARG A 72 3.89 -17.60 3.77
N VAL A 73 4.04 -17.98 2.52
CA VAL A 73 2.91 -18.36 1.66
C VAL A 73 2.25 -19.59 2.25
N GLU A 74 0.93 -19.53 2.41
CA GLU A 74 0.11 -20.66 2.81
C GLU A 74 -0.66 -21.23 1.61
N GLU A 75 -1.28 -20.36 0.80
CA GLU A 75 -2.13 -20.79 -0.30
C GLU A 75 -2.15 -19.75 -1.43
N ILE A 76 -2.30 -20.22 -2.67
CA ILE A 76 -2.43 -19.39 -3.88
C ILE A 76 -3.59 -19.94 -4.72
N SER A 77 -4.46 -19.06 -5.19
CA SER A 77 -5.47 -19.37 -6.21
C SER A 77 -5.16 -18.64 -7.50
N GLU A 78 -4.89 -19.42 -8.55
CA GLU A 78 -4.50 -18.92 -9.87
C GLU A 78 -5.65 -18.95 -10.89
N ALA A 79 -6.83 -19.43 -10.51
CA ALA A 79 -7.97 -19.65 -11.40
C ALA A 79 -9.23 -18.91 -10.95
N GLY A 80 -10.06 -18.52 -11.92
CA GLY A 80 -11.32 -17.80 -11.72
C GLY A 80 -11.20 -16.29 -11.92
N ASP A 81 -12.32 -15.59 -11.73
CA ASP A 81 -12.43 -14.13 -11.94
C ASP A 81 -11.63 -13.32 -10.89
N ARG A 82 -11.22 -13.99 -9.81
CA ARG A 82 -10.38 -13.45 -8.72
C ARG A 82 -9.17 -14.34 -8.51
N VAL A 83 -7.98 -13.77 -8.68
CA VAL A 83 -6.73 -14.41 -8.23
C VAL A 83 -6.33 -13.87 -6.87
N TRP A 84 -5.72 -14.72 -6.05
CA TRP A 84 -5.28 -14.31 -4.71
C TRP A 84 -4.13 -15.16 -4.18
N ALA A 85 -3.37 -14.60 -3.24
CA ALA A 85 -2.36 -15.32 -2.48
C ALA A 85 -2.49 -14.95 -1.00
N ARG A 86 -2.41 -15.97 -0.15
CA ARG A 86 -2.52 -15.86 1.30
C ARG A 86 -1.16 -16.14 1.92
N VAL A 87 -0.67 -15.18 2.69
CA VAL A 87 0.55 -15.30 3.49
C VAL A 87 0.19 -15.24 4.97
N VAL A 88 0.90 -16.00 5.79
CA VAL A 88 0.68 -16.04 7.23
C VAL A 88 1.92 -15.61 8.00
N GLY A 89 1.67 -14.89 9.08
CA GLY A 89 2.65 -14.43 10.04
C GLY A 89 2.15 -14.69 11.47
N LYS A 90 2.77 -14.04 12.44
CA LYS A 90 2.36 -14.08 13.84
C LYS A 90 2.62 -12.75 14.49
N HIS A 91 1.67 -12.23 15.26
CA HIS A 91 1.77 -11.03 16.09
C HIS A 91 3.05 -11.07 16.99
N PRO A 92 3.82 -9.98 17.14
CA PRO A 92 5.23 -10.08 17.49
C PRO A 92 5.42 -10.12 19.00
N VAL A 93 4.36 -9.78 19.74
CA VAL A 93 4.32 -9.73 21.20
C VAL A 93 3.65 -10.98 21.78
N ASP A 94 2.46 -11.34 21.28
CA ASP A 94 1.65 -12.44 21.84
C ASP A 94 1.66 -13.71 20.97
N GLY A 95 2.20 -13.66 19.75
CA GLY A 95 2.30 -14.82 18.85
C GLY A 95 1.00 -15.19 18.12
N THR A 96 -0.07 -14.40 18.25
CA THR A 96 -1.37 -14.62 17.58
C THR A 96 -1.17 -14.75 16.07
N PRO A 97 -1.71 -15.79 15.40
CA PRO A 97 -1.59 -15.92 13.96
C PRO A 97 -2.18 -14.71 13.22
N LEU A 98 -1.45 -14.23 12.22
CA LEU A 98 -1.91 -13.18 11.31
C LEU A 98 -2.02 -13.75 9.91
N VAL A 99 -3.06 -13.37 9.18
CA VAL A 99 -3.27 -13.78 7.79
C VAL A 99 -3.38 -12.53 6.94
N MET A 100 -2.52 -12.42 5.93
CA MET A 100 -2.62 -11.37 4.92
C MET A 100 -2.98 -12.01 3.58
N THR A 101 -4.01 -11.48 2.93
CA THR A 101 -4.46 -11.93 1.61
C THR A 101 -4.31 -10.80 0.61
N TRP A 102 -3.54 -11.04 -0.45
CA TRP A 102 -3.51 -10.19 -1.63
C TRP A 102 -4.49 -10.73 -2.65
N SER A 103 -5.35 -9.88 -3.22
CA SER A 103 -6.30 -10.31 -4.24
C SER A 103 -6.50 -9.28 -5.35
N LEU A 104 -6.72 -9.81 -6.56
CA LEU A 104 -6.93 -9.05 -7.80
C LEU A 104 -8.05 -9.69 -8.62
N ASN A 105 -9.07 -8.92 -9.00
CA ASN A 105 -10.07 -9.38 -9.97
C ASN A 105 -9.69 -8.99 -11.41
N GLU A 106 -10.28 -9.65 -12.41
CA GLU A 106 -9.98 -9.43 -13.83
C GLU A 106 -10.10 -7.96 -14.27
N GLY A 107 -11.10 -7.23 -13.76
CA GLY A 107 -11.40 -5.86 -14.18
C GLY A 107 -10.87 -4.75 -13.27
N ASP A 108 -10.14 -5.09 -12.21
CA ASP A 108 -9.73 -4.09 -11.21
C ASP A 108 -8.52 -3.27 -11.65
N ASN A 109 -8.45 -2.02 -11.20
CA ASN A 109 -7.29 -1.14 -11.29
C ASN A 109 -6.56 -0.99 -9.95
N HIS A 110 -6.81 -1.91 -9.02
CA HIS A 110 -6.27 -1.91 -7.68
C HIS A 110 -5.98 -3.34 -7.22
N ILE A 111 -5.04 -3.46 -6.27
CA ILE A 111 -4.84 -4.67 -5.49
C ILE A 111 -5.48 -4.48 -4.11
N THR A 112 -6.23 -5.49 -3.65
CA THR A 112 -6.76 -5.52 -2.28
C THR A 112 -5.84 -6.32 -1.37
N ILE A 113 -5.62 -5.81 -0.16
CA ILE A 113 -4.78 -6.38 0.89
C ILE A 113 -5.64 -6.48 2.14
N ASP A 114 -6.12 -7.67 2.44
CA ASP A 114 -6.88 -7.96 3.66
C ASP A 114 -5.92 -8.53 4.72
N ILE A 115 -5.98 -8.01 5.95
CA ILE A 115 -5.19 -8.48 7.08
C ILE A 115 -6.16 -8.91 8.18
N ASP A 116 -6.35 -10.22 8.30
CA ASP A 116 -7.05 -10.85 9.42
C ASP A 116 -6.05 -11.00 10.57
N THR A 117 -6.39 -10.34 11.67
CA THR A 117 -5.52 -10.22 12.83
C THR A 117 -5.86 -11.21 13.94
N GLY A 118 -6.96 -11.98 13.80
CA GLY A 118 -7.35 -13.00 14.77
C GLY A 118 -7.49 -12.46 16.20
N GLU A 119 -7.96 -11.22 16.36
CA GLU A 119 -8.05 -10.49 17.64
C GLU A 119 -6.68 -10.22 18.30
N ALA A 120 -5.60 -10.12 17.52
CA ALA A 120 -4.27 -9.80 18.02
C ALA A 120 -4.25 -8.53 18.88
N GLY A 121 -3.38 -8.52 19.88
CA GLY A 121 -3.19 -7.38 20.76
C GLY A 121 -2.73 -6.10 20.05
N PRO A 122 -2.46 -5.03 20.82
CA PRO A 122 -2.00 -3.77 20.26
C PRO A 122 -0.64 -3.89 19.57
N VAL A 123 -0.46 -3.14 18.49
CA VAL A 123 0.79 -3.02 17.75
C VAL A 123 1.28 -1.58 17.83
N SER A 124 2.53 -1.36 18.23
CA SER A 124 3.16 -0.03 18.27
C SER A 124 3.87 0.37 16.97
N SER A 125 3.89 -0.55 16.00
CA SER A 125 4.66 -0.42 14.77
C SER A 125 3.80 0.08 13.63
N ALA A 126 4.37 0.96 12.80
CA ALA A 126 3.64 1.63 11.75
C ALA A 126 3.56 0.78 10.47
N PHE A 127 2.54 1.07 9.65
CA PHE A 127 2.46 0.61 8.27
C PHE A 127 2.98 1.73 7.39
N TYR A 128 3.84 1.40 6.44
CA TYR A 128 4.53 2.34 5.59
C TYR A 128 4.11 2.11 4.17
N MET A 129 3.86 3.19 3.47
CA MET A 129 3.67 3.19 2.04
C MET A 129 4.62 4.21 1.42
N MET A 130 5.46 3.73 0.52
CA MET A 130 6.42 4.53 -0.23
C MET A 130 6.05 4.50 -1.71
N SER A 131 5.65 5.66 -2.22
CA SER A 131 5.24 5.84 -3.62
C SER A 131 6.08 6.92 -4.31
N ARG A 132 6.15 6.84 -5.62
CA ARG A 132 6.69 7.85 -6.52
C ARG A 132 6.14 7.59 -7.90
N ILE A 133 5.71 8.64 -8.58
CA ILE A 133 5.14 8.60 -9.91
C ILE A 133 6.09 9.39 -10.82
N GLY A 134 6.84 8.66 -11.65
CA GLY A 134 7.87 9.27 -12.49
C GLY A 134 9.20 9.54 -11.77
N LEU A 135 10.15 10.14 -12.49
CA LEU A 135 11.57 10.12 -12.11
C LEU A 135 12.06 11.32 -11.29
N ASP A 136 11.33 12.43 -11.18
CA ASP A 136 11.79 13.62 -10.45
C ASP A 136 10.86 14.06 -9.30
N GLY A 137 9.61 13.62 -9.31
CA GLY A 137 8.59 13.87 -8.28
C GLY A 137 8.18 15.34 -8.13
N VAL A 138 8.69 16.25 -8.98
CA VAL A 138 8.50 17.70 -8.81
C VAL A 138 7.03 18.11 -9.01
N GLY A 139 6.28 17.36 -9.85
CA GLY A 139 4.85 17.54 -10.08
C GLY A 139 3.94 16.85 -9.06
N GLU A 140 4.50 16.17 -8.07
CA GLU A 140 3.73 15.35 -7.14
C GLU A 140 3.15 16.15 -5.96
N ARG A 141 1.93 15.79 -5.58
CA ARG A 141 1.31 16.21 -4.32
C ARG A 141 0.61 15.04 -3.64
N SER A 142 0.67 15.00 -2.33
CA SER A 142 -0.20 14.13 -1.52
C SER A 142 -1.53 14.82 -1.28
N ILE A 143 -2.63 14.06 -1.37
CA ILE A 143 -4.01 14.55 -1.27
C ILE A 143 -4.78 13.66 -0.30
N TRP A 144 -5.60 14.25 0.56
CA TRP A 144 -6.50 13.51 1.46
C TRP A 144 -7.80 14.28 1.74
N PRO A 145 -8.89 13.58 2.06
CA PRO A 145 -10.20 14.19 2.31
C PRO A 145 -10.36 14.61 3.78
N THR A 146 -10.92 15.79 4.02
CA THR A 146 -11.39 16.26 5.33
C THR A 146 -12.84 16.75 5.24
N ALA A 147 -13.45 17.10 6.37
CA ALA A 147 -14.79 17.67 6.41
C ALA A 147 -14.91 18.99 5.61
N ASP A 148 -13.81 19.74 5.49
CA ASP A 148 -13.74 21.02 4.76
C ASP A 148 -13.37 20.85 3.27
N GLY A 149 -13.20 19.62 2.80
CA GLY A 149 -12.83 19.28 1.43
C GLY A 149 -11.44 18.64 1.32
N LEU A 150 -10.90 18.62 0.10
CA LEU A 150 -9.60 18.00 -0.16
C LEU A 150 -8.46 18.89 0.35
N GLN A 151 -7.56 18.30 1.12
CA GLN A 151 -6.30 18.90 1.53
C GLN A 151 -5.18 18.39 0.65
N GLU A 152 -4.16 19.24 0.46
CA GLU A 152 -2.98 18.88 -0.33
C GLU A 152 -1.67 19.26 0.37
N LEU A 153 -0.63 18.47 0.10
CA LEU A 153 0.74 18.77 0.48
C LEU A 153 1.64 18.54 -0.73
N LYS A 154 2.29 19.61 -1.20
CA LYS A 154 3.18 19.58 -2.36
C LYS A 154 4.49 18.87 -2.04
N TRP A 155 5.15 18.35 -3.08
CA TRP A 155 6.49 17.78 -3.01
C TRP A 155 7.46 18.64 -2.19
N ARG A 156 8.15 18.01 -1.23
CA ARG A 156 9.06 18.66 -0.27
C ARG A 156 8.41 19.75 0.58
N GLY A 157 7.08 19.72 0.72
CA GLY A 157 6.29 20.61 1.60
C GLY A 157 6.46 20.33 3.10
N GLY A 158 7.34 19.38 3.47
CA GLY A 158 7.59 18.97 4.84
C GLY A 158 6.77 17.74 5.24
N ARG A 159 6.56 17.59 6.55
CA ARG A 159 5.77 16.51 7.14
C ARG A 159 4.46 17.08 7.68
N ARG A 160 3.36 16.38 7.42
CA ARG A 160 2.08 16.60 8.10
C ARG A 160 1.66 15.31 8.79
N ASP A 161 1.34 15.39 10.07
CA ASP A 161 0.63 14.31 10.77
C ASP A 161 -0.86 14.64 10.73
N VAL A 162 -1.66 13.75 10.17
CA VAL A 162 -3.11 13.87 9.98
C VAL A 162 -3.79 12.95 10.99
N PRO A 163 -4.40 13.48 12.06
CA PRO A 163 -5.23 12.70 12.97
C PRO A 163 -6.37 12.01 12.21
N VAL A 164 -6.73 10.80 12.63
CA VAL A 164 -7.85 10.06 12.02
C VAL A 164 -9.16 10.84 12.10
N THR A 165 -9.34 11.63 13.17
CA THR A 165 -10.52 12.49 13.41
C THR A 165 -10.66 13.64 12.42
N ASP A 166 -9.59 13.97 11.70
CA ASP A 166 -9.61 15.04 10.71
C ASP A 166 -10.02 14.51 9.31
N LEU A 167 -10.01 13.19 9.12
CA LEU A 167 -10.35 12.53 7.87
C LEU A 167 -11.88 12.34 7.77
N SER A 168 -12.44 12.72 6.63
CA SER A 168 -13.86 12.44 6.32
C SER A 168 -14.06 11.10 5.62
N GLU A 169 -13.02 10.57 4.96
CA GLU A 169 -13.05 9.30 4.24
C GLU A 169 -11.70 8.57 4.39
N GLY A 170 -11.72 7.25 4.35
CA GLY A 170 -10.54 6.38 4.51
C GLY A 170 -9.71 6.23 3.24
N TRP A 171 -9.20 7.32 2.68
CA TRP A 171 -8.27 7.25 1.55
C TRP A 171 -7.27 8.40 1.50
N MET A 172 -6.13 8.15 0.86
CA MET A 172 -5.11 9.15 0.52
C MET A 172 -4.58 8.87 -0.88
N ALA A 173 -4.10 9.91 -1.56
CA ALA A 173 -3.57 9.80 -2.90
C ALA A 173 -2.25 10.56 -3.07
N VAL A 174 -1.46 10.13 -4.04
CA VAL A 174 -0.39 10.93 -4.65
C VAL A 174 -0.77 11.15 -6.10
N GLN A 175 -0.86 12.41 -6.51
CA GLN A 175 -1.10 12.78 -7.90
C GLN A 175 0.15 13.45 -8.46
N ASP A 176 0.56 13.06 -9.67
CA ASP A 176 1.58 13.75 -10.45
C ASP A 176 0.94 14.52 -11.61
N ASP A 177 1.09 15.84 -11.60
CA ASP A 177 0.56 16.71 -12.66
C ASP A 177 1.30 16.56 -14.00
N VAL A 178 2.54 16.05 -13.99
CA VAL A 178 3.33 15.91 -15.22
C VAL A 178 2.85 14.72 -16.04
N THR A 179 2.69 13.56 -15.40
CA THR A 179 2.20 12.36 -16.06
C THR A 179 0.68 12.28 -16.11
N GLY A 180 -0.03 13.03 -15.27
CA GLY A 180 -1.50 12.94 -15.13
C GLY A 180 -1.95 11.64 -14.46
N GLN A 181 -1.05 10.97 -13.73
CA GLN A 181 -1.31 9.71 -13.07
C GLN A 181 -1.52 9.93 -11.56
N THR A 182 -2.32 9.05 -10.97
CA THR A 182 -2.63 9.06 -9.54
C THR A 182 -2.41 7.68 -8.94
N PHE A 183 -1.67 7.65 -7.85
CA PHE A 183 -1.60 6.52 -6.94
C PHE A 183 -2.59 6.75 -5.80
N GLY A 184 -3.46 5.79 -5.54
CA GLY A 184 -4.46 5.83 -4.47
C GLY A 184 -4.22 4.73 -3.43
N CYS A 185 -4.43 5.06 -2.17
CA CYS A 185 -4.43 4.13 -1.06
C CYS A 185 -5.69 4.34 -0.25
N LEU A 186 -6.62 3.41 -0.41
CA LEU A 186 -7.84 3.32 0.38
C LEU A 186 -7.55 2.39 1.56
N PHE A 187 -8.15 2.69 2.71
CA PHE A 187 -7.93 1.91 3.92
C PHE A 187 -9.17 1.90 4.81
N ASP A 188 -9.44 0.71 5.36
CA ASP A 188 -10.29 0.50 6.51
C ASP A 188 -9.36 -0.03 7.60
N PHE A 189 -9.11 0.82 8.59
CA PHE A 189 -8.14 0.55 9.66
C PHE A 189 -8.76 1.01 10.99
N PRO A 190 -9.46 0.11 11.70
CA PRO A 190 -10.30 0.44 12.86
C PRO A 190 -9.57 1.09 14.03
N THR A 191 -8.27 0.88 14.15
CA THR A 191 -7.47 1.43 15.25
C THR A 191 -6.46 2.46 14.80
N LEU A 192 -6.56 2.96 13.57
CA LEU A 192 -5.70 4.02 13.07
C LEU A 192 -5.84 5.28 13.93
N GLN A 193 -4.72 5.77 14.47
CA GLN A 193 -4.68 7.02 15.24
C GLN A 193 -4.39 8.22 14.32
N SER A 194 -3.42 8.05 13.42
CA SER A 194 -3.00 9.11 12.51
C SER A 194 -2.26 8.56 11.30
N VAL A 195 -2.15 9.39 10.27
CA VAL A 195 -1.28 9.14 9.11
C VAL A 195 -0.26 10.27 8.97
N SER A 196 1.02 9.92 8.93
CA SER A 196 2.10 10.87 8.62
C SER A 196 2.32 10.93 7.12
N VAL A 197 2.11 12.09 6.51
CA VAL A 197 2.29 12.35 5.08
C VAL A 197 3.59 13.15 4.89
N ARG A 198 4.51 12.63 4.06
CA ARG A 198 5.83 13.25 3.79
C ARG A 198 6.18 13.17 2.30
N PRO A 199 5.66 14.08 1.47
CA PRO A 199 5.95 14.07 0.04
C PRO A 199 7.37 14.58 -0.21
N GLY A 200 8.14 13.84 -1.00
CA GLY A 200 9.50 14.18 -1.39
C GLY A 200 10.58 14.00 -0.33
N ASP A 201 10.25 13.40 0.80
CA ASP A 201 11.23 13.00 1.80
C ASP A 201 12.09 11.87 1.22
N ASN A 202 13.42 11.99 1.26
CA ASN A 202 14.36 11.08 0.59
C ASN A 202 14.04 10.76 -0.89
N ASN A 203 13.36 11.67 -1.60
CA ASN A 203 12.87 11.52 -2.99
C ASN A 203 11.70 10.53 -3.18
N PHE A 204 10.89 10.33 -2.14
CA PHE A 204 9.68 9.51 -2.17
C PHE A 204 8.53 10.20 -1.44
N ASN A 205 7.30 9.79 -1.71
CA ASN A 205 6.17 10.11 -0.83
C ASN A 205 6.02 9.00 0.21
N TYR A 206 6.00 9.40 1.47
CA TYR A 206 5.64 8.52 2.57
C TYR A 206 4.20 8.77 3.00
N MET A 207 3.45 7.68 3.17
CA MET A 207 2.28 7.63 4.04
C MET A 207 2.58 6.62 5.14
N VAL A 208 2.58 7.08 6.40
CA VAL A 208 2.92 6.25 7.56
C VAL A 208 1.70 6.17 8.47
N PHE A 209 1.02 5.03 8.45
CA PHE A 209 -0.18 4.75 9.24
C PHE A 209 0.22 4.31 10.64
N GLN A 210 -0.20 5.08 11.64
CA GLN A 210 0.12 4.85 13.04
C GLN A 210 -1.11 4.26 13.74
N PRO A 211 -1.11 2.96 14.08
CA PRO A 211 -2.15 2.39 14.92
C PRO A 211 -2.11 3.00 16.32
N ASN A 212 -3.26 2.98 17.01
CA ASN A 212 -3.35 3.28 18.43
C ASN A 212 -2.68 2.14 19.21
N PRO A 213 -1.57 2.41 19.94
CA PRO A 213 -0.78 1.38 20.59
C PRO A 213 -1.43 0.79 21.86
N GLU A 214 -2.62 1.28 22.24
CA GLU A 214 -3.31 0.88 23.47
C GLU A 214 -4.49 -0.08 23.23
N VAL A 215 -4.92 -0.27 21.99
CA VAL A 215 -6.10 -1.09 21.63
C VAL A 215 -5.72 -2.23 20.68
N PRO A 216 -6.42 -3.38 20.73
CA PRO A 216 -6.23 -4.49 19.78
C PRO A 216 -6.33 -4.00 18.33
N ILE A 217 -5.40 -4.40 17.47
CA ILE A 217 -5.23 -3.78 16.15
C ILE A 217 -6.47 -3.84 15.25
N GLY A 218 -7.28 -4.90 15.37
CA GLY A 218 -8.44 -5.16 14.52
C GLY A 218 -8.05 -5.53 13.08
N ASP A 219 -9.01 -6.04 12.33
CA ASP A 219 -8.79 -6.41 10.93
C ASP A 219 -8.63 -5.17 10.05
N ILE A 220 -7.74 -5.25 9.06
CA ILE A 220 -7.35 -4.12 8.24
C ILE A 220 -7.55 -4.47 6.78
N THR A 221 -8.12 -3.55 6.02
CA THR A 221 -8.16 -3.64 4.56
C THR A 221 -7.44 -2.46 3.95
N PHE A 222 -6.54 -2.72 2.99
CA PHE A 222 -6.03 -1.70 2.07
C PHE A 222 -6.45 -2.02 0.65
N ALA A 223 -6.74 -0.99 -0.15
CA ALA A 223 -6.78 -1.12 -1.60
C ALA A 223 -5.80 -0.11 -2.23
N LEU A 224 -4.80 -0.62 -2.94
CA LEU A 224 -3.78 0.18 -3.60
C LEU A 224 -4.09 0.27 -5.09
N SER A 225 -4.36 1.47 -5.58
CA SER A 225 -4.79 1.72 -6.96
C SER A 225 -3.76 2.54 -7.73
N ALA A 226 -3.64 2.25 -9.02
CA ALA A 226 -2.93 3.09 -9.98
C ALA A 226 -3.89 3.47 -11.10
N THR A 227 -3.88 4.72 -11.55
CA THR A 227 -4.80 5.18 -12.59
C THR A 227 -4.26 6.36 -13.40
N SER A 228 -4.56 6.33 -14.70
CA SER A 228 -4.54 7.50 -15.58
C SER A 228 -5.75 8.38 -15.22
N GLY A 229 -5.54 9.57 -14.64
CA GLY A 229 -6.62 10.44 -14.16
C GLY A 229 -6.30 11.10 -12.82
N GLY A 230 -7.15 12.04 -12.41
CA GLY A 230 -7.00 12.76 -11.15
C GLY A 230 -7.57 12.00 -9.95
N VAL A 231 -7.55 12.67 -8.81
CA VAL A 231 -8.03 12.15 -7.52
C VAL A 231 -9.51 11.73 -7.53
N GLU A 232 -10.32 12.26 -8.45
CA GLU A 232 -11.72 11.84 -8.64
C GLU A 232 -11.85 10.34 -8.91
N ARG A 233 -10.87 9.71 -9.56
CA ARG A 233 -10.84 8.26 -9.80
C ARG A 233 -10.64 7.45 -8.52
N VAL A 234 -9.85 7.99 -7.59
CA VAL A 234 -9.63 7.38 -6.27
C VAL A 234 -10.91 7.47 -5.44
N GLN A 235 -11.60 8.62 -5.51
CA GLN A 235 -12.88 8.81 -4.83
C GLN A 235 -13.99 7.90 -5.40
N GLU A 236 -14.10 7.79 -6.74
CA GLU A 236 -15.00 6.84 -7.40
C GLU A 236 -14.75 5.40 -6.94
N LEU A 237 -13.47 5.00 -6.85
CA LEU A 237 -13.09 3.69 -6.37
C LEU A 237 -13.50 3.49 -4.90
N TYR A 238 -13.27 4.47 -4.04
CA TYR A 238 -13.64 4.40 -2.62
C TYR A 238 -15.14 4.19 -2.44
N GLN A 239 -15.96 4.94 -3.19
CA GLN A 239 -17.41 4.77 -3.20
C GLN A 239 -17.84 3.40 -3.75
N LYS A 240 -17.18 2.91 -4.81
CA LYS A 240 -17.46 1.61 -5.42
C LYS A 240 -17.16 0.45 -4.46
N LEU A 241 -16.04 0.51 -3.75
CA LEU A 241 -15.62 -0.55 -2.83
C LEU A 241 -16.41 -0.54 -1.52
N GLY A 242 -17.11 0.55 -1.21
CA GLY A 242 -18.01 0.62 -0.05
C GLY A 242 -17.27 0.55 1.28
N PHE A 243 -16.03 1.04 1.34
CA PHE A 243 -15.28 1.15 2.59
C PHE A 243 -16.11 1.97 3.59
N GLN A 244 -16.36 1.39 4.77
CA GLN A 244 -17.12 2.07 5.81
C GLN A 244 -16.16 2.84 6.72
N TRP A 245 -16.07 4.15 6.52
CA TRP A 245 -15.33 5.00 7.43
C TRP A 245 -16.15 5.23 8.70
N SER A 246 -15.81 4.52 9.77
CA SER A 246 -16.45 4.62 11.08
C SER A 246 -15.44 5.10 12.13
N HIS A 247 -15.08 6.39 12.06
CA HIS A 247 -14.27 7.09 13.07
C HIS A 247 -14.94 8.39 13.50
#